data_AF-A0A656GKU0-F1
#
_entry.id   AF-A0A656GKU0-F1
#
_cell.length_a   1.000
_cell.length_b   1.000
_cell.length_c   1.000
_cell.angle_alpha   90.00
_cell.angle_beta   90.00
_cell.angle_gamma   90.00
#
_symmetry.space_group_name_H-M   'P 1'
#
loop_
_entity.id
_entity.type
_entity.pdbx_description
1 polymer ?
#
loop_
_entity_poly.entity_id
_entity_poly.type
_entity_poly.pdbx_seq_one_letter_code
_entity_poly.pdbx_strand_id
1 'polypeptide(L)' 'MKGESIGAVLCVATKANISALLAGTGTEEGRIGYVALTRAKDLFWLAVPSTCLGSLRGSLIKAGFTERPTRWSPLWQEG' A
#
# COMPACT_ATOMS: atom_id res chain seq x y z
N MET A 1 -15.37 16.20 10.03
CA MET A 1 -15.63 14.74 10.11
C MET A 1 -14.60 14.12 11.06
N LYS A 2 -15.03 13.57 12.20
CA LYS A 2 -14.17 13.09 13.30
C LYS A 2 -14.41 11.59 13.48
N GLY A 3 -13.35 10.79 13.40
CA GLY A 3 -13.27 9.52 14.12
C GLY A 3 -13.72 8.21 13.46
N GLU A 4 -14.34 8.19 12.29
CA GLU A 4 -14.68 6.88 11.68
C GLU A 4 -13.45 6.28 10.98
N SER A 5 -13.02 5.11 11.46
CA SER A 5 -12.00 4.28 10.81
C SER A 5 -12.61 3.60 9.59
N ILE A 6 -11.89 3.62 8.46
CA ILE A 6 -12.36 3.05 7.20
C ILE A 6 -12.01 1.56 7.21
N GLY A 7 -12.98 0.68 6.92
CA GLY A 7 -12.75 -0.77 6.92
C GLY A 7 -11.54 -1.18 6.07
N ALA A 8 -11.45 -0.65 4.85
CA ALA A 8 -10.30 -0.83 3.98
C ALA A 8 -9.87 0.48 3.30
N VAL A 9 -8.56 0.70 3.18
CA VAL A 9 -7.98 1.86 2.47
C VAL A 9 -7.12 1.35 1.32
N LEU A 10 -7.39 1.84 0.11
CA LEU A 10 -6.49 1.69 -1.04
C LEU A 10 -5.70 2.99 -1.23
N CYS A 11 -4.38 2.92 -1.06
CA CYS A 11 -3.46 4.01 -1.32
C CYS A 11 -2.77 3.79 -2.67
N VAL A 12 -3.09 4.63 -3.66
CA VAL A 12 -2.38 4.68 -4.94
C VAL A 12 -1.21 5.64 -4.79
N ALA A 13 0.01 5.11 -4.89
CA ALA A 13 1.20 5.84 -4.49
C ALA A 13 2.23 5.95 -5.62
N THR A 14 2.91 7.09 -5.70
CA THR A 14 4.11 7.23 -6.53
C THR A 14 5.32 6.61 -5.82
N LYS A 15 6.44 6.42 -6.52
CA LYS A 15 7.71 6.00 -5.89
C LYS A 15 8.10 6.93 -4.73
N ALA A 16 7.92 8.25 -4.88
CA ALA A 16 8.25 9.22 -3.85
C ALA A 16 7.38 9.05 -2.60
N ASN A 17 6.07 8.85 -2.77
CA ASN A 17 5.15 8.61 -1.66
C ASN A 17 5.54 7.34 -0.87
N ILE A 18 5.92 6.28 -1.58
CA ILE A 18 6.32 5.02 -0.96
C ILE A 18 7.65 5.17 -0.21
N SER A 19 8.63 5.84 -0.80
CA SER A 19 9.90 6.14 -0.13
C SER A 19 9.69 6.99 1.12
N ALA A 20 8.83 8.01 1.06
CA ALA A 20 8.51 8.85 2.21
C ALA A 20 7.80 8.06 3.33
N LEU A 21 6.85 7.19 2.97
CA LEU A 21 6.19 6.28 3.91
C LEU A 21 7.21 5.37 4.62
N LEU A 22 8.14 4.77 3.86
CA LEU A 22 9.18 3.89 4.39
C LEU A 22 10.23 4.63 5.24
N ALA A 23 10.44 5.92 4.97
CA ALA A 23 11.32 6.80 5.75
C ALA A 23 10.69 7.26 7.08
N GLY A 24 9.39 7.00 7.30
CA GLY A 24 8.67 7.33 8.52
C GLY A 24 8.05 8.73 8.52
N THR A 25 7.59 9.19 9.68
CA THR A 25 6.73 10.39 9.83
C THR A 25 7.48 11.71 9.99
N GLY A 26 8.80 11.73 9.72
CA GLY A 26 9.64 12.92 9.87
C GLY A 26 9.25 14.04 8.90
N THR A 27 8.72 13.70 7.72
CA THR A 27 8.27 14.67 6.72
C THR A 27 6.74 14.70 6.61
N GLU A 28 6.20 15.72 5.94
CA GLU A 28 4.75 15.82 5.69
C GLU A 28 4.25 14.66 4.81
N GLU A 29 5.01 14.31 3.78
CA GLU A 29 4.70 13.22 2.86
C GLU A 29 4.64 11.88 3.58
N GLY A 30 5.58 11.63 4.49
CA GLY A 30 5.58 10.44 5.33
C GLY A 30 4.37 10.38 6.28
N ARG A 31 3.93 11.54 6.80
CA ARG A 31 2.70 11.63 7.62
C ARG A 31 1.44 11.34 6.83
N ILE A 32 1.35 11.71 5.55
CA ILE A 32 0.19 11.37 4.70
C ILE A 32 0.06 9.84 4.57
N GLY A 33 1.16 9.15 4.31
CA GLY A 33 1.20 7.69 4.26
C GLY A 33 0.80 7.05 5.59
N TYR A 34 1.30 7.58 6.71
CA TYR A 34 0.95 7.12 8.05
C TYR A 34 -0.53 7.35 8.41
N VAL A 35 -1.11 8.48 8.03
CA VAL A 35 -2.55 8.76 8.24
C VAL A 35 -3.40 7.78 7.43
N ALA A 36 -3.04 7.51 6.17
CA ALA A 36 -3.75 6.53 5.35
C ALA A 36 -3.69 5.12 5.98
N LEU A 37 -2.53 4.75 6.53
CA LEU A 37 -2.32 3.47 7.22
C LEU A 37 -3.14 3.38 8.52
N THR A 38 -3.10 4.40 9.37
CA THR A 38 -3.77 4.38 10.69
C THR A 38 -5.29 4.55 10.61
N ARG A 39 -5.81 5.04 9.49
CA ARG A 39 -7.25 5.10 9.21
C ARG A 39 -7.83 3.76 8.76
N ALA A 40 -6.99 2.87 8.23
CA ALA A 40 -7.40 1.54 7.82
C ALA A 40 -7.63 0.67 9.05
N LYS A 41 -8.88 0.22 9.25
CA LYS A 41 -9.25 -0.60 10.40
C LYS A 41 -8.85 -2.06 10.18
N ASP A 42 -9.22 -2.61 9.02
CA ASP A 42 -9.09 -4.05 8.76
C ASP A 42 -8.08 -4.33 7.64
N LEU A 43 -7.96 -3.44 6.65
CA LEU A 43 -7.08 -3.65 5.49
C LEU A 43 -6.48 -2.36 4.94
N PHE A 44 -5.16 -2.32 4.80
CA PHE A 44 -4.45 -1.29 4.03
C PHE A 44 -3.83 -1.91 2.78
N TRP A 45 -4.22 -1.42 1.61
CA TRP A 45 -3.69 -1.85 0.32
C TRP A 45 -2.87 -0.73 -0.31
N LEU A 46 -1.60 -0.99 -0.59
CA LEU A 46 -0.71 -0.06 -1.27
C LEU A 46 -0.55 -0.47 -2.74
N ALA A 47 -1.06 0.33 -3.67
CA ALA A 47 -0.81 0.10 -5.09
C ALA A 47 0.56 0.66 -5.46
N VAL A 48 1.50 -0.25 -5.73
CA VAL A 48 2.89 0.06 -6.09
C VAL A 48 3.01 0.07 -7.62
N PRO A 49 3.52 1.15 -8.23
CA PRO A 49 3.79 1.18 -9.67
C PRO A 49 4.77 0.07 -10.06
N SER A 50 4.43 -0.68 -11.12
CA SER A 50 5.26 -1.78 -11.61
C SER A 50 6.68 -1.32 -11.98
N THR A 51 6.82 -0.08 -12.45
CA THR A 51 8.10 0.55 -12.84
C THR A 51 9.10 0.68 -11.69
N CYS A 52 8.64 0.71 -10.42
CA CYS A 52 9.53 0.83 -9.26
C CYS A 52 9.45 -0.35 -8.28
N LEU A 53 8.53 -1.30 -8.50
CA LEU A 53 8.33 -2.46 -7.64
C LEU A 53 9.61 -3.24 -7.38
N GLY A 54 10.43 -3.51 -8.42
CA GLY A 54 11.68 -4.26 -8.27
C GLY A 54 12.65 -3.63 -7.26
N SER A 55 12.72 -2.29 -7.23
CA SER A 55 13.59 -1.55 -6.29
C SER A 55 13.02 -1.41 -4.88
N LEU A 56 11.69 -1.47 -4.73
CA LEU A 56 11.00 -1.21 -3.46
C LEU A 56 10.55 -2.48 -2.73
N ARG A 57 10.44 -3.60 -3.45
CA ARG A 57 9.93 -4.88 -2.95
C ARG A 57 10.57 -5.31 -1.63
N GLY A 58 11.91 -5.32 -1.57
CA GLY A 58 12.63 -5.73 -0.36
C GLY A 58 12.30 -4.84 0.85
N SER A 59 12.26 -3.53 0.66
CA SER A 59 11.94 -2.58 1.73
C SER A 59 10.49 -2.67 2.19
N LEU A 60 9.55 -2.90 1.27
CA LEU A 60 8.14 -3.08 1.58
C LEU A 60 7.91 -4.36 2.39
N ILE A 61 8.50 -5.48 1.98
CA ILE A 61 8.42 -6.74 2.72
C ILE A 61 9.05 -6.58 4.12
N LYS A 62 10.21 -5.93 4.20
CA LYS A 62 10.86 -5.63 5.48
C LYS A 62 10.00 -4.74 6.39
N ALA A 63 9.19 -3.85 5.82
CA ALA A 63 8.24 -3.01 6.55
C ALA A 63 6.93 -3.72 6.94
N GLY A 64 6.78 -5.01 6.60
CA GLY A 64 5.61 -5.82 6.98
C GLY A 64 4.52 -5.93 5.91
N PHE A 65 4.73 -5.38 4.72
CA PHE A 65 3.79 -5.58 3.61
C PHE A 65 3.87 -7.01 3.07
N THR A 66 2.72 -7.57 2.73
CA THR A 66 2.62 -8.87 2.05
C THR A 66 2.16 -8.66 0.61
N GLU A 67 2.85 -9.27 -0.35
CA GLU A 67 2.41 -9.26 -1.74
C GLU A 67 1.17 -10.11 -1.91
N ARG A 68 0.10 -9.52 -2.47
CA ARG A 68 -1.07 -10.27 -2.94
C ARG A 68 -0.84 -10.57 -4.42
N PRO A 69 -0.47 -11.80 -4.80
CA PRO A 69 -0.42 -12.16 -6.21
C PRO A 69 -1.81 -11.98 -6.79
N THR A 70 -1.93 -11.25 -7.89
CA THR A 70 -3.16 -11.25 -8.69
C THR A 70 -3.31 -12.62 -9.30
N ARG A 71 -3.98 -13.54 -8.59
CA ARG A 71 -4.47 -14.78 -9.18
C ARG A 71 -5.62 -14.41 -10.11
N TRP A 72 -5.29 -13.93 -11.30
CA TRP A 72 -6.24 -13.85 -12.40
C TRP A 72 -6.41 -15.26 -12.94
N SER A 73 -7.55 -15.87 -12.64
CA SER A 73 -8.00 -17.12 -13.27
C SER A 73 -9.23 -16.75 -14.09
N PRO A 74 -9.17 -16.77 -15.43
CA PRO A 74 -10.33 -16.45 -16.26
C PRO A 74 -11.39 -17.55 -16.09
N LEU A 75 -12.63 -17.12 -15.82
CA LEU A 75 -13.80 -17.99 -15.55
C LEU A 75 -14.27 -18.84 -16.77
N TRP A 76 -13.48 -18.94 -17.83
CA TRP A 76 -13.85 -19.59 -19.09
C TRP A 76 -12.95 -20.77 -19.46
N GLN A 77 -12.19 -21.33 -18.52
CA GLN A 77 -11.34 -22.52 -18.76
C GLN A 77 -11.97 -23.86 -18.34
N GLU A 78 -13.24 -23.87 -17.95
CA GLU A 78 -14.00 -25.13 -17.76
C GLU A 78 -15.11 -25.20 -18.83
N GLY A 79 -14.80 -25.87 -19.93
CA GLY A 79 -15.69 -26.17 -21.05
C GLY A 79 -15.16 -27.35 -21.84
#